data_AF-A0AA38YM95-F1
#
_entry.id   AF-A0AA38YM95-F1
#
_cell.length_a   1.000
_cell.length_b   1.000
_cell.length_c   1.000
_cell.angle_alpha   90.00
_cell.angle_beta   90.00
_cell.angle_gamma   90.00
#
_symmetry.space_group_name_H-M   'P 1'
#
loop_
_entity.id
_entity.type
_entity.pdbx_description
1 polymer ?
#
loop_
_entity_poly.entity_id
_entity_poly.type
_entity_poly.pdbx_seq_one_letter_code
_entity_poly.pdbx_strand_id
1 'polypeptide(L)'
;MADQSTNPLIMDAKSVHPFHQIAETPTHKLLLKQWLKEEELILNRISLKETQIDGVRREITQLYCFFFIIHSTLLILLFNNSSSNPHGSACHRSWIPSLCSLLCSLGLIWAVRYKTDVESHMEKLLDREKEDGKLLGKCVEELKKKGVEFDLLKEVDALRRAKSLRVEAKAVRKWSARDFVTLFFFTVSCLVLGLVRVILCN
;
A
#
# COMPACT_ATOMS: atom_id res chain seq x y z
N MET A 1 13.85 74.04 35.16
CA MET A 1 13.89 73.93 33.68
C MET A 1 15.21 73.25 33.36
N ALA A 2 15.26 71.91 33.28
CA ALA A 2 14.78 71.04 32.19
C ALA A 2 15.69 71.20 30.95
N ASP A 3 16.29 70.19 30.33
CA ASP A 3 16.06 68.74 30.42
C ASP A 3 17.30 67.91 30.08
N GLN A 4 17.31 66.75 30.71
CA GLN A 4 18.18 65.60 30.60
C GLN A 4 17.82 64.82 29.32
N SER A 5 18.73 64.74 28.34
CA SER A 5 18.56 63.83 27.18
C SER A 5 19.53 62.65 27.30
N THR A 6 19.06 61.65 28.05
CA THR A 6 19.66 60.33 28.14
C THR A 6 19.25 59.55 26.89
N ASN A 7 20.17 59.31 25.96
CA ASN A 7 19.93 58.39 24.85
C ASN A 7 19.78 56.96 25.40
N PRO A 8 18.67 56.26 25.15
CA PRO A 8 18.54 54.87 25.55
C PRO A 8 19.44 54.02 24.67
N LEU A 9 20.27 53.20 25.34
CA LEU A 9 21.03 52.12 24.75
C LEU A 9 20.10 51.28 23.87
N ILE A 10 20.40 51.21 22.59
CA ILE A 10 19.90 50.16 21.70
C ILE A 10 20.49 48.87 22.24
N MET A 11 19.80 48.26 23.20
CA MET A 11 20.06 46.90 23.61
C MET A 11 19.77 46.04 22.41
N ASP A 12 20.84 45.49 21.83
CA ASP A 12 20.80 44.31 20.98
C ASP A 12 19.78 43.34 21.58
N ALA A 13 18.64 43.19 20.90
CA ALA A 13 17.67 42.15 21.18
C ALA A 13 18.40 40.83 20.91
N LYS A 14 19.08 40.33 21.95
CA LYS A 14 19.73 39.04 22.00
C LYS A 14 18.70 38.06 21.47
N SER A 15 18.90 37.58 20.24
CA SER A 15 17.94 36.72 19.55
C SER A 15 17.66 35.51 20.45
N VAL A 16 16.56 35.58 21.20
CA VAL A 16 16.22 34.59 22.20
C VAL A 16 15.99 33.30 21.43
N HIS A 17 16.74 32.27 21.80
CA HIS A 17 16.69 30.99 21.10
C HIS A 17 15.22 30.48 21.11
N PRO A 18 14.64 30.07 19.96
CA PRO A 18 13.21 29.75 19.82
C PRO A 18 12.67 28.76 20.87
N PHE A 19 13.52 27.84 21.34
CA PHE A 19 13.19 26.91 22.41
C PHE A 19 12.88 27.56 23.77
N HIS A 20 13.45 28.73 24.09
CA HIS A 20 13.21 29.45 25.34
C HIS A 20 11.84 30.14 25.33
N GLN A 21 11.36 30.59 24.17
CA GLN A 21 10.00 31.13 23.99
C GLN A 21 8.91 30.03 24.03
N ILE A 22 9.21 28.82 23.53
CA ILE A 22 8.32 27.66 23.65
C ILE A 22 8.20 27.18 25.10
N ALA A 23 9.26 27.36 25.91
CA ALA A 23 9.25 27.03 27.33
C ALA A 23 8.33 27.95 28.17
N GLU A 24 8.08 29.19 27.71
CA GLU A 24 7.24 30.17 28.40
C GLU A 24 5.74 29.99 28.17
N THR A 25 5.31 29.27 27.12
CA THR A 25 3.89 28.99 26.86
C THR A 25 3.54 27.52 27.13
N PRO A 26 2.79 27.21 28.22
CA PRO A 26 2.48 25.83 28.60
C PRO A 26 1.62 25.09 27.55
N THR A 27 0.83 25.83 26.76
CA THR A 27 -0.01 25.31 25.68
C THR A 27 0.82 24.73 24.52
N HIS A 28 1.84 25.44 24.04
CA HIS A 28 2.71 24.96 22.95
C HIS A 28 3.56 23.75 23.37
N LYS A 29 4.00 23.73 24.64
CA LYS A 29 4.70 22.57 25.20
C LYS A 29 3.82 21.32 25.27
N LEU A 30 2.54 21.48 25.64
CA LEU A 30 1.58 20.38 25.69
C LEU A 30 1.22 19.88 24.29
N LEU A 31 1.00 20.81 23.35
CA LEU A 31 0.74 20.50 21.95
C LEU A 31 1.91 19.74 21.31
N LEU A 32 3.14 20.20 21.54
CA LEU A 32 4.34 19.52 21.04
C LEU A 32 4.44 18.09 21.57
N LYS A 33 4.20 17.89 22.88
CA LYS A 33 4.17 16.53 23.46
C LYS A 33 3.08 15.67 22.84
N GLN A 34 1.90 16.23 22.62
CA GLN A 34 0.78 15.53 22.01
C GLN A 34 1.09 15.15 20.56
N TRP A 35 1.67 16.04 19.76
CA TRP A 35 2.02 15.77 18.37
C TRP A 35 3.17 14.78 18.24
N LEU A 36 4.19 14.85 19.12
CA LEU A 36 5.24 13.82 19.17
C LEU A 36 4.65 12.45 19.53
N LYS A 37 3.64 12.40 20.41
CA LYS A 37 2.95 11.14 20.72
C LYS A 37 2.13 10.64 19.55
N GLU A 38 1.40 11.51 18.86
CA GLU A 38 0.63 11.15 17.67
C GLU A 38 1.54 10.69 16.52
N GLU A 39 2.71 11.29 16.36
CA GLU A 39 3.74 10.87 15.40
C GLU A 39 4.19 9.42 15.66
N GLU A 40 4.50 9.08 16.92
CA GLU A 40 4.85 7.71 17.31
C GLU A 40 3.69 6.73 17.03
N LEU A 41 2.46 7.12 17.33
CA LEU A 41 1.28 6.29 17.05
C LEU A 41 1.06 6.08 15.55
N ILE A 42 1.25 7.12 14.72
CA ILE A 42 1.17 7.03 13.26
C ILE A 42 2.25 6.09 12.73
N LEU A 43 3.50 6.22 13.20
CA LEU A 43 4.60 5.35 12.79
C LEU A 43 4.31 3.87 13.12
N ASN A 44 3.77 3.58 14.30
CA ASN A 44 3.36 2.23 14.67
C ASN A 44 2.20 1.70 13.82
N ARG A 45 1.24 2.54 13.45
CA ARG A 45 0.15 2.15 12.52
C ARG A 45 0.68 1.86 11.12
N ILE A 46 1.62 2.69 10.64
CA ILE A 46 2.28 2.52 9.33
C ILE A 46 3.03 1.19 9.29
N SER A 47 3.86 0.90 10.30
CA SER A 47 4.64 -0.34 10.35
C SER A 47 3.74 -1.57 10.42
N LEU A 48 2.67 -1.52 11.22
CA LEU A 48 1.67 -2.60 11.25
C LEU A 48 1.02 -2.81 9.88
N LYS A 49 0.62 -1.75 9.18
CA LYS A 49 0.02 -1.88 7.85
C LYS A 49 1.00 -2.38 6.79
N GLU A 50 2.27 -1.97 6.85
CA GLU A 50 3.32 -2.49 5.97
C GLU A 50 3.50 -4.00 6.16
N THR A 51 3.62 -4.47 7.40
CA THR A 51 3.72 -5.90 7.67
C THR A 51 2.47 -6.68 7.23
N GLN A 52 1.27 -6.10 7.36
CA GLN A 52 0.05 -6.72 6.84
C GLN A 52 0.05 -6.79 5.32
N ILE A 53 0.49 -5.74 4.61
CA ILE A 53 0.62 -5.73 3.15
C ILE A 53 1.62 -6.80 2.71
N ASP A 54 2.76 -6.91 3.38
CA ASP A 54 3.77 -7.93 3.07
C ASP A 54 3.21 -9.35 3.31
N GLY A 55 2.38 -9.53 4.34
CA GLY A 55 1.62 -10.76 4.54
C GLY A 55 0.70 -11.11 3.36
N VAL A 56 -0.08 -10.14 2.87
CA VAL A 56 -0.96 -10.33 1.70
C VAL A 56 -0.16 -10.66 0.45
N ARG A 57 0.98 -9.99 0.21
CA ARG A 57 1.89 -10.27 -0.92
C ARG A 57 2.43 -11.70 -0.88
N ARG A 58 2.74 -12.20 0.32
CA ARG A 58 3.16 -13.59 0.52
C ARG A 58 2.05 -14.57 0.15
N GLU A 59 0.82 -14.30 0.57
CA GLU A 59 -0.36 -15.12 0.21
C GLU A 59 -0.63 -15.11 -1.30
N ILE A 60 -0.50 -13.95 -1.97
CA ILE A 60 -0.61 -13.84 -3.43
C ILE A 60 0.45 -14.71 -4.11
N THR A 61 1.69 -14.64 -3.65
CA THR A 61 2.79 -15.47 -4.18
C THR A 61 2.50 -16.95 -3.98
N GLN A 62 1.96 -17.33 -2.82
CA GLN A 62 1.55 -18.71 -2.55
C GLN A 62 0.44 -19.19 -3.50
N LEU A 63 -0.55 -18.33 -3.82
CA LEU A 63 -1.58 -18.64 -4.82
C LEU A 63 -0.97 -18.87 -6.21
N TYR A 64 0.06 -18.10 -6.60
CA TYR A 64 0.79 -18.34 -7.85
C TYR A 64 1.48 -19.71 -7.84
N CYS A 65 2.17 -20.06 -6.76
CA CYS A 65 2.79 -21.37 -6.62
C CYS A 65 1.75 -22.50 -6.71
N PHE A 66 0.62 -22.37 -6.02
CA PHE A 66 -0.44 -23.36 -6.07
C PHE A 66 -1.03 -23.54 -7.47
N PHE A 67 -1.20 -22.45 -8.23
CA PHE A 67 -1.61 -22.53 -9.64
C PHE A 67 -0.69 -23.44 -10.45
N PHE A 68 0.63 -23.20 -10.39
CA PHE A 68 1.57 -24.02 -11.15
C PHE A 68 1.64 -25.46 -10.64
N ILE A 69 1.61 -25.68 -9.32
CA ILE A 69 1.66 -27.02 -8.72
C ILE A 69 0.43 -27.84 -9.13
N ILE A 70 -0.77 -27.26 -9.06
CA ILE A 70 -2.02 -27.95 -9.42
C ILE A 70 -1.99 -28.33 -10.90
N HIS A 71 -1.65 -27.39 -11.78
CA HIS A 71 -1.60 -27.68 -13.22
C HIS A 71 -0.51 -28.68 -13.60
N SER A 72 0.67 -28.58 -12.99
CA SER A 72 1.76 -29.54 -13.22
C SER A 72 1.38 -30.94 -12.75
N THR A 73 0.81 -31.05 -11.55
CA THR A 73 0.36 -32.33 -10.98
C THR A 73 -0.74 -32.96 -11.85
N LEU A 74 -1.70 -32.15 -12.31
CA LEU A 74 -2.74 -32.60 -13.23
C LEU A 74 -2.14 -33.18 -14.51
N LEU A 75 -1.23 -32.45 -15.17
CA LEU A 75 -0.62 -32.91 -16.42
C LEU A 75 0.20 -34.19 -16.24
N ILE A 76 1.00 -34.29 -15.17
CA ILE A 76 1.79 -35.48 -14.85
C ILE A 76 0.87 -36.69 -14.61
N LEU A 77 -0.20 -36.51 -13.82
CA LEU A 77 -1.16 -37.58 -13.56
C LEU A 77 -1.85 -38.05 -14.83
N LEU A 78 -2.29 -37.12 -15.68
CA LEU A 78 -2.94 -37.46 -16.95
C LEU A 78 -1.98 -38.18 -17.90
N PHE A 79 -0.73 -37.73 -17.98
CA PHE A 79 0.29 -38.37 -18.82
C PHE A 79 0.57 -39.81 -18.38
N ASN A 80 0.78 -40.04 -17.08
CA ASN A 80 1.00 -41.38 -16.52
C ASN A 80 -0.20 -42.31 -16.69
N ASN A 81 -1.43 -41.78 -16.60
CA ASN A 81 -2.64 -42.56 -16.83
C ASN A 81 -2.80 -42.93 -18.31
N SER A 82 -2.55 -41.97 -19.22
CA SER A 82 -2.63 -42.18 -20.66
C SER A 82 -1.61 -43.24 -21.13
N SER A 83 -0.37 -43.16 -20.64
CA SER A 83 0.68 -44.14 -20.96
C SER A 83 0.36 -45.57 -20.47
N SER A 84 -0.44 -45.70 -19.40
CA SER A 84 -0.77 -47.00 -18.80
C SER A 84 -2.00 -47.66 -19.44
N ASN A 85 -2.82 -46.91 -20.19
CA ASN A 85 -4.11 -47.41 -20.68
C ASN A 85 -4.42 -46.90 -22.12
N PRO A 86 -3.81 -47.51 -23.15
CA PRO A 86 -3.86 -47.03 -24.54
C PRO A 86 -5.20 -47.25 -25.26
N HIS A 87 -6.18 -47.89 -24.63
CA HIS A 87 -7.49 -48.11 -25.24
C HIS A 87 -8.34 -46.83 -25.22
N GLY A 88 -8.69 -46.31 -26.41
CA GLY A 88 -9.25 -44.98 -26.72
C GLY A 88 -10.57 -44.53 -26.07
N SER A 89 -10.96 -45.07 -24.92
CA SER A 89 -12.08 -44.59 -24.10
C SER A 89 -11.76 -43.33 -23.28
N ALA A 90 -10.48 -43.00 -23.10
CA ALA A 90 -10.03 -41.85 -22.33
C ALA A 90 -10.43 -40.49 -22.94
N CYS A 91 -10.45 -40.38 -24.27
CA CYS A 91 -10.81 -39.14 -24.96
C CYS A 91 -12.29 -38.74 -24.74
N HIS A 92 -13.21 -39.72 -24.70
CA HIS A 92 -14.64 -39.45 -24.42
C HIS A 92 -14.85 -38.87 -23.01
N ARG A 93 -14.00 -39.25 -22.05
CA ARG A 93 -14.08 -38.77 -20.66
C ARG A 93 -13.20 -37.55 -20.38
N SER A 94 -12.53 -37.00 -21.40
CA SER A 94 -11.62 -35.84 -21.27
C SER A 94 -12.29 -34.56 -20.75
N TRP A 95 -13.62 -34.46 -20.85
CA TRP A 95 -14.38 -33.34 -20.30
C TRP A 95 -14.27 -33.23 -18.78
N ILE A 96 -14.10 -34.34 -18.05
CA ILE A 96 -14.00 -34.33 -16.58
C ILE A 96 -12.72 -33.60 -16.11
N PRO A 97 -11.50 -34.02 -16.52
CA PRO A 97 -10.28 -33.29 -16.15
C PRO A 97 -10.24 -31.88 -16.74
N SER A 98 -10.85 -31.66 -17.93
CA SER A 98 -10.96 -30.31 -18.51
C SER A 98 -11.81 -29.37 -17.65
N LEU A 99 -12.99 -29.82 -17.22
CA LEU A 99 -13.90 -29.02 -16.39
C LEU A 99 -13.30 -28.77 -15.01
N CYS A 100 -12.68 -29.78 -14.40
CA CYS A 100 -11.97 -29.63 -13.13
C CYS A 100 -10.84 -28.61 -13.24
N SER A 101 -9.98 -28.72 -14.26
CA SER A 101 -8.90 -27.76 -14.53
C SER A 101 -9.42 -26.34 -14.74
N LEU A 102 -10.52 -26.18 -15.49
CA LEU A 102 -11.13 -24.88 -15.74
C LEU A 102 -11.66 -24.25 -14.45
N LEU A 103 -12.40 -25.00 -13.63
CA LEU A 103 -12.95 -24.50 -12.36
C LEU A 103 -11.83 -24.14 -11.37
N CYS A 104 -10.80 -24.98 -11.24
CA CYS A 104 -9.63 -24.69 -10.41
C CYS A 104 -8.90 -23.42 -10.89
N SER A 105 -8.72 -23.28 -12.21
CA SER A 105 -8.10 -22.08 -12.81
C SER A 105 -8.88 -20.81 -12.49
N LEU A 106 -10.19 -20.83 -12.71
CA LEU A 106 -11.06 -19.68 -12.45
C LEU A 106 -11.05 -19.31 -10.96
N GLY A 107 -11.12 -20.30 -10.07
CA GLY A 107 -11.04 -20.08 -8.63
C GLY A 107 -9.73 -19.42 -8.19
N LEU A 108 -8.59 -19.89 -8.71
CA LEU A 108 -7.28 -19.34 -8.39
C LEU A 108 -7.08 -17.95 -8.98
N ILE A 109 -7.46 -17.72 -10.24
CA ILE A 109 -7.41 -16.41 -10.89
C ILE A 109 -8.27 -15.40 -10.12
N TRP A 110 -9.48 -15.80 -9.71
CA TRP A 110 -10.36 -14.97 -8.90
C TRP A 110 -9.75 -14.65 -7.53
N ALA A 111 -9.19 -15.64 -6.83
CA ALA A 111 -8.54 -15.44 -5.54
C ALA A 111 -7.33 -14.49 -5.63
N VAL A 112 -6.49 -14.66 -6.67
CA VAL A 112 -5.38 -13.75 -6.99
C VAL A 112 -5.90 -12.33 -7.20
N ARG A 113 -6.92 -12.15 -8.04
CA ARG A 113 -7.50 -10.84 -8.36
C ARG A 113 -8.04 -10.17 -7.10
N TYR A 114 -8.81 -10.90 -6.31
CA TYR A 114 -9.34 -10.43 -5.05
C TYR A 114 -8.24 -9.97 -4.09
N LYS A 115 -7.22 -10.81 -3.84
CA LYS A 115 -6.12 -10.46 -2.93
C LYS A 115 -5.29 -9.27 -3.44
N THR A 116 -5.07 -9.19 -4.75
CA THR A 116 -4.36 -8.07 -5.39
C THR A 116 -5.15 -6.75 -5.26
N ASP A 117 -6.48 -6.78 -5.33
CA ASP A 117 -7.31 -5.60 -5.12
C ASP A 117 -7.32 -5.17 -3.64
N VAL A 118 -7.35 -6.14 -2.71
CA VAL A 118 -7.21 -5.89 -1.27
C VAL A 118 -5.85 -5.25 -0.97
N GLU A 119 -4.75 -5.80 -1.49
CA GLU A 119 -3.40 -5.21 -1.39
C GLU A 119 -3.41 -3.76 -1.87
N SER A 120 -3.94 -3.50 -3.07
CA SER A 120 -3.98 -2.14 -3.62
C SER A 120 -4.84 -1.19 -2.81
N HIS A 121 -5.91 -1.67 -2.17
CA HIS A 121 -6.71 -0.87 -1.28
C HIS A 121 -5.92 -0.53 0.00
N MET A 122 -5.22 -1.49 0.58
CA MET A 122 -4.37 -1.29 1.76
C MET A 122 -3.21 -0.33 1.47
N GLU A 123 -2.54 -0.44 0.33
CA GLU A 123 -1.50 0.49 -0.10
C GLU A 123 -2.02 1.93 -0.18
N LYS A 124 -3.22 2.12 -0.74
CA LYS A 124 -3.86 3.45 -0.79
C LYS A 124 -4.21 4.00 0.59
N LEU A 125 -4.49 3.16 1.57
CA LEU A 125 -4.73 3.60 2.95
C LEU A 125 -3.41 3.93 3.66
N LEU A 126 -2.38 3.12 3.42
CA LEU A 126 -1.03 3.34 3.93
C LEU A 126 -0.45 4.66 3.40
N ASP A 127 -0.58 4.92 2.10
CA ASP A 127 -0.11 6.16 1.48
C ASP A 127 -0.77 7.38 2.12
N ARG A 128 -2.08 7.32 2.40
CA ARG A 128 -2.79 8.42 3.06
C ARG A 128 -2.28 8.66 4.47
N GLU A 129 -2.04 7.60 5.24
CA GLU A 129 -1.49 7.74 6.59
C GLU A 129 -0.04 8.22 6.59
N LYS A 130 0.78 7.78 5.64
CA LYS A 130 2.15 8.30 5.44
C LYS A 130 2.14 9.79 5.10
N GLU A 131 1.21 10.22 4.25
CA GLU A 131 1.04 11.63 3.93
C GLU A 131 0.60 12.43 5.17
N ASP A 132 -0.35 11.92 5.96
CA ASP A 132 -0.79 12.56 7.20
C ASP A 132 0.33 12.64 8.24
N GLY A 133 1.11 11.58 8.40
CA GLY A 133 2.31 11.58 9.25
C GLY A 133 3.36 12.60 8.78
N LYS A 134 3.59 12.71 7.46
CA LYS A 134 4.50 13.71 6.90
C LYS A 134 4.02 15.14 7.14
N LEU A 135 2.71 15.39 7.04
CA LEU A 135 2.14 16.70 7.35
C LEU A 135 2.31 17.04 8.84
N LEU A 136 2.03 16.08 9.73
CA LEU A 136 2.24 16.25 11.16
C LEU A 136 3.71 16.55 11.50
N GLY A 137 4.66 15.80 10.92
CA GLY A 137 6.09 16.04 11.10
C GLY A 137 6.52 17.45 10.68
N LYS A 138 6.00 17.95 9.55
CA LYS A 138 6.21 19.34 9.12
C LYS A 138 5.63 20.35 10.11
N CYS A 139 4.43 20.13 10.62
CA CYS A 139 3.84 20.99 11.64
C CYS A 139 4.68 21.01 12.92
N VAL A 140 5.23 19.86 13.34
CA VAL A 140 6.13 19.76 14.50
C VAL A 140 7.44 20.53 14.26
N GLU A 141 8.03 20.44 13.08
CA GLU A 141 9.22 21.20 12.70
C GLU A 141 8.97 22.71 12.66
N GLU A 142 7.87 23.14 12.03
CA GLU A 142 7.43 24.53 11.98
C GLU A 142 7.16 25.09 13.38
N LEU A 143 6.48 24.33 14.25
CA LEU A 143 6.25 24.70 15.64
C LEU A 143 7.56 24.84 16.42
N LYS A 144 8.52 23.93 16.23
CA LYS A 144 9.86 24.01 16.86
C LYS A 144 10.65 25.23 16.37
N LYS A 145 10.45 25.66 15.13
CA LYS A 145 11.16 26.79 14.51
C LYS A 145 10.54 28.15 14.86
N LYS A 146 9.21 28.27 14.82
CA LYS A 146 8.46 29.53 15.02
C LYS A 146 8.06 29.77 16.47
N GLY A 147 7.93 28.72 17.27
CA GLY A 147 7.57 28.82 18.68
C GLY A 147 6.25 29.54 18.93
N VAL A 148 6.31 30.70 19.59
CA VAL A 148 5.12 31.50 20.00
C VAL A 148 4.42 32.16 18.80
N GLU A 149 5.12 32.34 17.68
CA GLU A 149 4.55 32.92 16.45
C GLU A 149 3.76 31.91 15.61
N PHE A 150 3.70 30.64 16.04
CA PHE A 150 3.01 29.60 15.30
C PHE A 150 1.48 29.72 15.46
N ASP A 151 0.80 30.10 14.38
CA ASP A 151 -0.67 30.11 14.33
C ASP A 151 -1.20 28.76 13.84
N LEU A 152 -1.74 27.97 14.78
CA LEU A 152 -2.31 26.64 14.50
C LEU A 152 -3.34 26.67 13.38
N LEU A 153 -4.26 27.62 13.42
CA LEU A 153 -5.41 27.64 12.52
C LEU A 153 -4.95 27.96 11.10
N LYS A 154 -4.03 28.91 10.96
CA LYS A 154 -3.54 29.34 9.65
C LYS A 154 -2.66 28.29 8.98
N GLU A 155 -1.72 27.69 9.72
CA GLU A 155 -0.73 26.78 9.15
C GLU A 155 -1.31 25.39 8.88
N VAL A 156 -2.11 24.85 9.81
CA VAL A 156 -2.79 23.56 9.61
C VAL A 156 -3.82 23.65 8.48
N ASP A 157 -4.57 24.75 8.38
CA ASP A 157 -5.56 24.92 7.31
C ASP A 157 -4.91 25.14 5.94
N ALA A 158 -3.78 25.86 5.87
CA ALA A 158 -3.00 25.98 4.63
C ALA A 158 -2.48 24.62 4.14
N LEU A 159 -1.96 23.78 5.04
CA LEU A 159 -1.52 22.42 4.72
C LEU A 159 -2.68 21.50 4.33
N ARG A 160 -3.83 21.63 5.00
CA ARG A 160 -5.04 20.86 4.68
C ARG A 160 -5.60 21.24 3.30
N ARG A 161 -5.61 22.52 2.94
CA ARG A 161 -5.98 22.98 1.58
C ARG A 161 -4.99 22.52 0.51
N ALA A 162 -3.69 22.55 0.81
CA ALA A 162 -2.70 22.01 -0.12
C ALA A 162 -2.90 20.51 -0.37
N LYS A 163 -3.31 19.75 0.66
CA LYS A 163 -3.71 18.33 0.53
C LYS A 163 -4.95 18.16 -0.35
N SER A 164 -6.01 18.96 -0.16
CA SER A 164 -7.26 18.80 -0.92
C SER A 164 -7.06 19.00 -2.42
N LEU A 165 -6.24 20.00 -2.81
CA LEU A 165 -5.94 20.28 -4.22
C LEU A 165 -5.15 19.14 -4.90
N ARG A 166 -4.30 18.43 -4.15
CA ARG A 166 -3.49 17.32 -4.68
C ARG A 166 -4.31 16.04 -4.92
N VAL A 167 -5.40 15.86 -4.16
CA VAL A 167 -6.30 14.70 -4.30
C VAL A 167 -7.06 14.74 -5.63
N GLU A 168 -7.38 15.93 -6.15
CA GLU A 168 -8.12 16.09 -7.41
C GLU A 168 -7.29 15.77 -8.67
N ALA A 169 -5.95 15.79 -8.57
CA ALA A 169 -5.05 15.64 -9.73
C ALA A 169 -4.69 14.19 -10.10
N LYS A 170 -5.24 13.16 -9.42
CA LYS A 170 -4.82 11.76 -9.66
C LYS A 170 -5.45 11.20 -10.93
N ALA A 171 -4.65 11.15 -12.00
CA ALA A 171 -5.03 10.75 -13.36
C ALA A 171 -5.67 9.35 -13.50
N VAL A 172 -6.47 9.21 -14.57
CA VAL A 172 -7.28 8.03 -14.92
C VAL A 172 -6.42 6.79 -15.19
N ARG A 173 -6.93 5.65 -14.72
CA ARG A 173 -6.30 4.32 -14.72
C ARG A 173 -6.00 3.82 -16.14
N LYS A 174 -4.75 3.96 -16.58
CA LYS A 174 -4.16 3.14 -17.64
C LYS A 174 -3.98 1.70 -17.14
N TRP A 175 -3.91 0.74 -18.07
CA TRP A 175 -3.76 -0.69 -17.79
C TRP A 175 -2.71 -0.94 -16.70
N SER A 176 -3.11 -1.65 -15.64
CA SER A 176 -2.25 -1.94 -14.51
C SER A 176 -1.37 -3.15 -14.82
N ALA A 177 -0.17 -3.23 -14.26
CA ALA A 177 0.65 -4.45 -14.28
C ALA A 177 -0.15 -5.69 -13.80
N ARG A 178 -1.14 -5.47 -12.93
CA ARG A 178 -2.05 -6.50 -12.40
C ARG A 178 -2.99 -7.10 -13.46
N ASP A 179 -3.32 -6.32 -14.49
CA ASP A 179 -4.14 -6.81 -15.60
C ASP A 179 -3.35 -7.81 -16.44
N PHE A 180 -2.07 -7.51 -16.71
CA PHE A 180 -1.14 -8.42 -17.39
C PHE A 180 -0.92 -9.73 -16.63
N VAL A 181 -0.80 -9.69 -15.30
CA VAL A 181 -0.57 -10.89 -14.49
C VAL A 181 -1.68 -11.92 -14.66
N THR A 182 -2.96 -11.52 -14.66
CA THR A 182 -4.03 -12.53 -14.84
C THR A 182 -4.40 -12.79 -16.29
N LEU A 183 -4.05 -11.91 -17.23
CA LEU A 183 -3.98 -12.34 -18.63
C LEU A 183 -2.99 -13.49 -18.80
N PHE A 184 -1.81 -13.38 -18.18
CA PHE A 184 -0.83 -14.47 -18.19
C PHE A 184 -1.41 -15.76 -17.59
N PHE A 185 -2.00 -15.72 -16.39
CA PHE A 185 -2.62 -16.93 -15.80
C PHE A 185 -3.74 -17.50 -16.68
N PHE A 186 -4.58 -16.64 -17.26
CA PHE A 186 -5.64 -17.07 -18.17
C PHE A 186 -5.06 -17.78 -19.40
N THR A 187 -4.02 -17.22 -20.02
CA THR A 187 -3.35 -17.86 -21.17
C THR A 187 -2.75 -19.21 -20.81
N VAL A 188 -2.09 -19.34 -19.65
CA VAL A 188 -1.53 -20.62 -19.18
C VAL A 188 -2.64 -21.63 -18.94
N SER A 189 -3.77 -21.24 -18.33
CA SER A 189 -4.92 -22.13 -18.16
C SER A 189 -5.47 -22.63 -19.49
N CYS A 190 -5.59 -21.77 -20.51
CA CYS A 190 -6.00 -22.18 -21.85
C CYS A 190 -5.01 -23.19 -22.47
N LEU A 191 -3.71 -22.96 -22.33
CA LEU A 191 -2.67 -23.88 -22.81
C LEU A 191 -2.79 -25.25 -22.12
N VAL A 192 -2.96 -25.28 -20.79
CA VAL A 192 -3.15 -26.52 -20.04
C VAL A 192 -4.39 -27.28 -20.52
N LEU A 193 -5.51 -26.60 -20.78
CA LEU A 193 -6.71 -27.26 -21.33
C LEU A 193 -6.45 -27.88 -22.71
N GLY A 194 -5.68 -27.21 -23.57
CA GLY A 194 -5.22 -27.76 -24.85
C GLY A 194 -4.36 -29.01 -24.66
N LEU A 195 -3.39 -28.96 -23.75
CA LEU A 195 -2.52 -30.10 -23.43
C LEU A 195 -3.28 -31.29 -22.86
N VAL A 196 -4.27 -31.07 -21.98
CA VAL A 196 -5.14 -32.13 -21.46
C VAL A 196 -5.83 -32.88 -22.60
N ARG A 197 -6.30 -32.17 -23.63
CA ARG A 197 -6.92 -32.80 -24.81
C ARG A 197 -5.91 -33.57 -25.64
N VAL A 198 -4.73 -32.99 -25.90
CA VAL A 198 -3.68 -33.67 -26.67
C VAL A 198 -3.24 -34.96 -25.96
N ILE A 199 -3.01 -34.94 -24.65
CA ILE A 199 -2.54 -36.12 -23.89
C ILE A 199 -3.58 -37.26 -23.86
N LEU A 200 -4.89 -36.93 -23.88
CA LEU A 200 -5.97 -37.92 -23.74
C LEU A 200 -6.56 -38.40 -25.06
N CYS A 201 -6.35 -37.67 -26.16
CA CYS A 201 -6.97 -37.93 -27.46
C CYS A 201 -5.98 -38.22 -28.59
N ASN A 202 -4.67 -38.17 -28.33
CA ASN A 202 -3.61 -38.50 -29.26
C ASN A 202 -2.61 -39.45 -28.60
#